data_AF-A0A962IKI2-F1
#
_entry.id   AF-A0A962IKI2-F1
#
_cell.length_a   1.000
_cell.length_b   1.000
_cell.length_c   1.000
_cell.angle_alpha   90.00
_cell.angle_beta   90.00
_cell.angle_gamma   90.00
#
_symmetry.space_group_name_H-M   'P 1'
#
loop_
_entity.id
_entity.type
_entity.pdbx_description
1 polymer ?
#
loop_
_entity_poly.entity_id
_entity_poly.type
_entity_poly.pdbx_seq_one_letter_code
_entity_poly.pdbx_strand_id
1 'polypeptide(L)' 'DSEHPRDKASWVKLFKQTLRFTGGEIVGEFLMSLGYLPGAHAEDCPVQARVRAAKPPWLQA' A
#
# COMPACT_ATOMS: atom_id res chain seq x y z
N ASP A 1 -3.19 -4.99 -9.49
CA ASP A 1 -2.00 -4.72 -10.34
C ASP A 1 -2.19 -3.66 -11.41
N SER A 2 -3.24 -3.67 -12.24
CA SER A 2 -3.38 -2.71 -13.37
C SER A 2 -3.29 -1.22 -13.00
N GLU A 3 -3.62 -0.88 -11.75
CA GLU A 3 -3.59 0.47 -11.21
C GLU A 3 -2.27 0.83 -10.50
N HIS A 4 -1.29 -0.08 -10.45
CA HIS A 4 0.02 0.16 -9.86
C HIS A 4 1.08 0.43 -10.95
N PRO A 5 2.04 1.35 -10.73
CA PRO A 5 2.19 2.20 -9.55
C PRO A 5 1.31 3.45 -9.58
N ARG A 6 0.86 3.89 -8.41
CA ARG A 6 0.10 5.13 -8.17
C ARG A 6 0.47 5.67 -6.79
N ASP A 7 0.56 6.99 -6.66
CA ASP A 7 0.71 7.63 -5.36
C ASP A 7 -0.56 7.51 -4.50
N LYS A 8 -0.42 7.73 -3.19
CA LYS A 8 -1.52 7.59 -2.22
C LYS A 8 -2.71 8.52 -2.52
N ALA A 9 -2.48 9.75 -2.99
CA ALA A 9 -3.57 10.68 -3.29
C ALA A 9 -4.36 10.23 -4.53
N SER A 10 -3.67 9.70 -5.53
CA SER A 10 -4.26 9.09 -6.72
C SER A 10 -5.13 7.87 -6.37
N TRP A 11 -4.68 7.02 -5.44
CA TRP A 11 -5.48 5.90 -4.93
C TRP A 11 -6.73 6.35 -4.18
N VAL A 12 -6.62 7.37 -3.32
CA VAL A 12 -7.77 7.93 -2.61
C VAL A 12 -8.82 8.46 -3.60
N LYS A 13 -8.38 9.15 -4.66
CA LYS A 13 -9.27 9.64 -5.71
C LYS A 13 -9.97 8.50 -6.43
N LEU A 14 -9.23 7.44 -6.79
CA LEU A 14 -9.79 6.25 -7.44
C LEU A 14 -10.84 5.57 -6.57
N PHE A 15 -10.52 5.31 -5.30
CA PHE A 15 -11.43 4.61 -4.39
C PHE A 15 -12.73 5.40 -4.16
N LYS A 16 -12.66 6.73 -4.13
CA LYS A 16 -13.84 7.60 -3.98
C LYS A 16 -14.80 7.57 -5.18
N GLN A 17 -14.38 7.05 -6.34
CA GLN A 17 -15.27 6.94 -7.51
C GLN A 17 -16.40 5.93 -7.27
N THR A 18 -16.11 4.84 -6.55
CA THR A 18 -17.05 3.72 -6.38
C THR A 18 -17.35 3.39 -4.91
N LEU A 19 -16.42 3.71 -3.99
CA LEU A 19 -16.54 3.42 -2.56
C LEU A 19 -16.87 4.69 -1.77
N ARG A 20 -17.34 4.51 -0.53
CA ARG A 20 -17.59 5.58 0.45
C ARG A 20 -16.67 5.38 1.65
N PHE A 21 -16.44 6.44 2.41
CA PHE A 21 -15.58 6.43 3.61
C PHE A 21 -14.13 6.01 3.34
N THR A 22 -13.62 6.23 2.12
CA THR A 22 -12.24 5.93 1.73
C THR A 22 -11.36 7.18 1.87
N GLY A 23 -11.21 7.63 3.12
CA GLY A 23 -10.31 8.73 3.49
C GLY A 23 -8.84 8.37 3.32
N GLY A 24 -7.95 9.36 3.43
CA GLY A 24 -6.51 9.18 3.22
C GLY A 24 -5.88 8.15 4.15
N GLU A 25 -6.24 8.14 5.43
CA GLU A 25 -5.77 7.16 6.40
C GLU A 25 -6.25 5.76 6.04
N ILE A 26 -7.56 5.57 5.85
CA ILE A 26 -8.16 4.28 5.51
C ILE A 26 -7.54 3.67 4.24
N VAL A 27 -7.38 4.46 3.17
CA VAL A 27 -6.76 3.98 1.92
C VAL A 27 -5.28 3.68 2.14
N GLY A 28 -4.58 4.49 2.95
CA GLY A 28 -3.19 4.26 3.30
C GLY A 28 -2.98 2.93 4.03
N GLU A 29 -3.72 2.70 5.11
CA GLU A 29 -3.65 1.46 5.90
C GLU A 29 -4.05 0.24 5.07
N PHE A 30 -5.11 0.36 4.25
CA PHE A 30 -5.52 -0.70 3.34
C PHE A 30 -4.40 -1.09 2.37
N LEU A 31 -3.82 -0.13 1.65
CA LEU A 31 -2.74 -0.41 0.69
C LEU A 31 -1.45 -0.88 1.36
N MET A 32 -1.15 -0.39 2.56
CA MET A 32 -0.02 -0.87 3.37
C MET A 32 -0.21 -2.33 3.76
N SER A 33 -1.41 -2.72 4.24
CA SER A 33 -1.72 -4.10 4.62
C SER A 33 -1.63 -5.09 3.44
N LEU A 34 -1.89 -4.61 2.22
CA LEU A 34 -1.78 -5.39 0.99
C LEU A 34 -0.37 -5.37 0.36
N GLY A 35 0.56 -4.59 0.90
CA GLY A 35 1.92 -4.45 0.36
C GLY A 35 2.03 -3.58 -0.89
N TYR A 36 1.05 -2.72 -1.17
CA TYR A 36 1.12 -1.70 -2.23
C TYR A 36 1.82 -0.42 -1.77
N LEU A 37 1.85 -0.15 -0.47
CA LEU A 37 2.62 0.92 0.14
C LEU A 37 3.58 0.35 1.19
N PRO A 38 4.77 0.96 1.39
CA PRO A 38 5.65 0.58 2.48
C PRO A 38 5.07 1.00 3.84
N GLY A 39 5.60 0.44 4.93
CA GLY A 39 5.32 0.90 6.29
C GLY A 39 4.69 -0.13 7.23
N ALA A 40 4.25 -1.30 6.73
CA ALA A 40 3.64 -2.34 7.56
C ALA A 40 4.59 -2.90 8.64
N HIS A 41 5.88 -2.89 8.33
CA HIS A 41 6.95 -3.32 9.23
C HIS A 41 8.07 -2.28 9.21
N ALA A 42 8.58 -1.96 10.40
CA ALA A 42 9.78 -1.14 10.56
C ALA A 42 11.00 -1.82 9.92
N GLU A 43 12.04 -1.04 9.61
CA GLU A 43 13.26 -1.56 8.96
C GLU A 43 14.00 -2.59 9.82
N ASP A 44 13.94 -2.45 11.15
CA ASP A 44 14.53 -3.35 12.14
C ASP A 44 13.59 -4.50 12.55
N CYS A 45 12.39 -4.58 11.96
CA CYS A 45 11.45 -5.66 12.26
C CYS A 45 12.00 -7.01 11.74
N PRO A 46 12.05 -8.07 12.57
CA PRO A 46 12.60 -9.37 12.16
C PRO A 46 11.84 -10.04 11.02
N VAL A 47 10.59 -9.63 10.77
CA VAL A 47 9.76 -10.14 9.67
C VAL A 47 10.05 -9.41 8.35
N GLN A 48 10.68 -8.23 8.38
CA GLN A 48 10.92 -7.38 7.21
C GLN A 48 11.74 -8.08 6.12
N ALA A 49 12.73 -8.89 6.51
CA ALA A 49 13.53 -9.68 5.56
C ALA A 49 12.67 -10.68 4.77
N ARG A 50 11.70 -11.33 5.43
CA ARG A 50 10.77 -12.27 4.80
C ARG A 50 9.81 -11.54 3.85
N VAL A 51 9.31 -10.37 4.26
CA VAL A 51 8.46 -9.52 3.42
C VAL A 51 9.21 -9.10 2.16
N ARG A 52 10.44 -8.58 2.28
CA ARG A 52 11.26 -8.18 1.12
C ARG A 52 11.55 -9.35 0.17
N ALA A 53 11.84 -10.54 0.71
CA ALA A 53 12.05 -11.74 -0.09
C ALA A 53 10.81 -12.17 -0.90
N ALA A 54 9.61 -11.86 -0.41
CA ALA A 54 8.35 -12.08 -1.11
C ALA A 54 8.07 -11.05 -2.23
N LYS A 55 8.95 -10.05 -2.43
CA LYS A 55 8.88 -9.04 -3.50
C LYS A 55 7.53 -8.32 -3.59
N PRO A 56 7.05 -7.70 -2.50
CA PRO A 56 5.77 -7.00 -2.47
C PRO A 56 5.71 -5.88 -3.52
N PRO A 57 4.50 -5.50 -3.97
CA PRO A 57 4.32 -4.46 -5.00
C PRO A 57 5.05 -3.14 -4.71
N TRP A 58 5.11 -2.70 -3.44
CA TRP A 58 5.78 -1.45 -3.07
C TRP A 58 7.29 -1.41 -3.38
N LEU A 59 7.94 -2.55 -3.63
CA LEU A 59 9.34 -2.59 -4.09
C LEU A 59 9.51 -2.36 -5.60
N GLN A 60 8.41 -2.41 -6.36
CA GLN A 60 8.38 -2.29 -7.81
C GLN A 60 7.82 -0.93 -8.26
N ALA A 61 7.52 -0.03 -7.31
CA ALA A 61 6.87 1.26 -7.52
C ALA A 61 7.86 2.37 -7.89
#